data_AF-A0A7W0WCE5-F1
#
_entry.id   AF-A0A7W0WCE5-F1
#
_cell.length_a   1.000
_cell.length_b   1.000
_cell.length_c   1.000
_cell.angle_alpha   90.00
_cell.angle_beta   90.00
_cell.angle_gamma   90.00
#
_symmetry.space_group_name_H-M   'P 1'
#
loop_
_entity.id
_entity.type
_entity.pdbx_description
1 polymer ?
#
loop_
_entity_poly.entity_id
_entity_poly.type
_entity_poly.pdbx_seq_one_letter_code
_entity_poly.pdbx_strand_id
1 'polypeptide(L)'
;WPVRRTTPVSKLSTQEMVSLIGIAAATTDRVRRIVGVEAMGINACPCAQGLVRGRAAKRLAEAGYEDVERILELVPLATHNHRGKGSLLGGTERQLDANDLVTIVQDSMSAPIYELLKRPDELFVVEHAHLQPRFVEDSVRLSLKGALDALPDLADADFLYARQVNFETIHAHDVLAEREGTIGELRAELHSGEPTGRHTSLADWLAG
;
A
#
# COMPACT_ATOMS: atom_id res chain seq x y z
N TRP A 1 -3.52 16.32 7.26
CA TRP A 1 -4.47 16.66 8.32
C TRP A 1 -4.48 15.55 9.35
N PRO A 2 -4.94 15.79 10.59
CA PRO A 2 -5.05 14.73 11.59
C PRO A 2 -6.22 13.80 11.24
N VAL A 3 -5.97 12.49 11.24
CA VAL A 3 -6.99 11.44 11.12
C VAL A 3 -7.08 10.71 12.45
N ARG A 4 -8.30 10.53 12.97
CA ARG A 4 -8.54 9.81 14.22
C ARG A 4 -8.46 8.31 13.98
N ARG A 5 -7.76 7.62 14.88
CA ARG A 5 -7.62 6.16 14.87
C ARG A 5 -8.01 5.57 16.21
N THR A 6 -8.33 4.29 16.19
CA THR A 6 -8.56 3.48 17.37
C THR A 6 -7.58 2.32 17.35
N THR A 7 -6.84 2.11 18.43
CA THR A 7 -5.87 1.02 18.52
C THR A 7 -6.60 -0.34 18.44
N PRO A 8 -5.97 -1.35 17.83
CA PRO A 8 -6.65 -2.59 17.46
C PRO A 8 -7.11 -3.41 18.66
N VAL A 9 -6.37 -3.40 19.78
CA VAL A 9 -6.64 -4.25 20.94
C VAL A 9 -7.14 -3.42 22.13
N SER A 10 -6.39 -2.40 22.55
CA SER A 10 -6.71 -1.59 23.73
C SER A 10 -7.85 -0.58 23.51
N LYS A 11 -8.27 -0.38 22.25
CA LYS A 11 -9.35 0.54 21.84
C LYS A 11 -9.13 1.99 22.29
N LEU A 12 -7.88 2.39 22.47
CA LEU A 12 -7.51 3.77 22.78
C LEU A 12 -7.66 4.65 21.55
N SER A 13 -8.16 5.87 21.75
CA SER A 13 -8.15 6.88 20.71
C SER A 13 -6.73 7.39 20.50
N THR A 14 -6.32 7.48 19.24
CA THR A 14 -5.08 8.13 18.83
C THR A 14 -5.33 8.94 17.55
N GLN A 15 -4.32 9.66 17.09
CA GLN A 15 -4.37 10.43 15.85
C GLN A 15 -3.08 10.19 15.09
N GLU A 16 -3.13 10.28 13.77
CA GLU A 16 -1.96 10.30 12.91
C GLU A 16 -2.07 11.46 11.92
N MET A 17 -0.93 11.90 11.39
CA MET A 17 -0.88 12.94 10.38
C MET A 17 -0.71 12.33 8.98
N VAL A 18 -1.61 12.72 8.08
CA VAL A 18 -1.56 12.39 6.65
C VAL A 18 -1.40 13.66 5.80
N SER A 19 -0.95 13.56 4.56
CA SER A 19 -0.84 14.70 3.64
C SER A 19 -2.02 14.75 2.67
N LEU A 20 -2.59 15.93 2.43
CA LEU A 20 -3.55 16.16 1.34
C LEU A 20 -2.80 16.81 0.18
N ILE A 21 -2.99 16.27 -1.01
CA ILE A 21 -2.39 16.76 -2.24
C ILE A 21 -3.53 17.30 -3.12
N GLY A 22 -3.37 18.53 -3.60
CA GLY A 22 -4.22 19.13 -4.62
C GLY A 22 -3.37 19.63 -5.76
N ILE A 23 -3.70 19.23 -6.99
CA ILE A 23 -3.05 19.71 -8.21
C ILE A 23 -4.15 20.20 -9.16
N ALA A 24 -3.93 21.34 -9.81
CA ALA A 24 -4.82 21.82 -10.86
C ALA A 24 -3.98 22.34 -12.03
N ALA A 25 -4.41 22.02 -13.25
CA ALA A 25 -3.84 22.52 -14.49
C ALA A 25 -4.97 23.13 -15.33
N ALA A 26 -4.70 24.30 -15.92
CA ALA A 26 -5.66 25.02 -16.75
C ALA A 26 -5.07 25.26 -18.14
N THR A 27 -5.92 25.09 -19.14
CA THR A 27 -5.69 25.47 -20.54
C THR A 27 -6.72 26.53 -20.92
N THR A 28 -6.69 27.03 -22.15
CA THR A 28 -7.72 27.94 -22.67
C THR A 28 -9.13 27.36 -22.61
N ASP A 29 -9.26 26.04 -22.75
CA ASP A 29 -10.54 25.38 -23.00
C ASP A 29 -11.03 24.52 -21.83
N ARG A 30 -10.14 24.19 -20.88
CA ARG A 30 -10.48 23.32 -19.74
C ARG A 30 -9.60 23.51 -18.53
N VAL A 31 -10.10 23.06 -17.39
CA VAL A 31 -9.36 22.86 -16.14
C VAL A 31 -9.39 21.37 -15.79
N ARG A 32 -8.26 20.79 -15.43
CA ARG A 32 -8.17 19.46 -14.83
C ARG A 32 -7.68 19.58 -13.39
N ARG A 33 -8.22 18.74 -12.51
CA ARG A 33 -7.92 18.74 -11.08
C ARG A 33 -7.60 17.33 -10.59
N ILE A 34 -6.69 17.24 -9.64
CA ILE A 34 -6.34 16.03 -8.92
C ILE A 34 -6.47 16.28 -7.43
N VAL A 35 -7.05 15.29 -6.76
CA VAL A 35 -7.03 15.16 -5.30
C VAL A 35 -6.25 13.90 -4.98
N GLY A 36 -5.33 13.98 -4.04
CA GLY A 36 -4.57 12.83 -3.60
C GLY A 36 -4.19 12.91 -2.13
N VAL A 37 -3.61 11.84 -1.63
CA VAL A 37 -3.21 11.71 -0.23
C VAL A 37 -1.85 11.04 -0.14
N GLU A 38 -1.13 11.32 0.94
CA GLU A 38 -0.01 10.47 1.38
C GLU A 38 -0.27 9.99 2.81
N ALA A 39 -0.04 8.70 3.04
CA ALA A 39 -0.17 8.08 4.35
C ALA A 39 0.99 7.11 4.61
N MET A 40 1.26 6.91 5.90
CA MET A 40 2.34 6.06 6.37
C MET A 40 1.79 4.69 6.79
N GLY A 41 2.61 3.66 6.68
CA GLY A 41 2.30 2.30 7.07
C GLY A 41 3.55 1.46 7.31
N ILE A 42 3.36 0.15 7.45
CA ILE A 42 4.42 -0.84 7.58
C ILE A 42 4.41 -1.73 6.35
N ASN A 43 5.58 -1.95 5.76
CA ASN A 43 5.79 -3.02 4.79
C ASN A 43 6.70 -4.07 5.43
N ALA A 44 6.34 -5.35 5.32
CA ALA A 44 7.18 -6.47 5.72
C ALA A 44 7.66 -7.20 4.47
N CYS A 45 8.94 -7.58 4.42
CA CYS A 45 9.53 -8.13 3.20
C CYS A 45 9.23 -9.62 3.02
N PRO A 46 8.55 -10.04 1.93
CA PRO A 46 8.26 -11.45 1.68
C PRO A 46 9.51 -12.24 1.28
N CYS A 47 10.48 -11.60 0.61
CA CYS A 47 11.73 -12.24 0.20
C CYS A 47 12.55 -12.72 1.41
N ALA A 48 12.84 -11.82 2.36
CA ALA A 48 13.60 -12.17 3.55
C ALA A 48 12.85 -13.18 4.42
N GLN A 49 11.52 -13.08 4.52
CA GLN A 49 10.72 -14.06 5.25
C GLN A 49 10.81 -15.45 4.63
N GLY A 50 10.78 -15.55 3.30
CA GLY A 50 10.95 -16.82 2.59
C GLY A 50 12.32 -17.48 2.85
N LEU A 51 13.39 -16.68 2.89
CA LEU A 51 14.73 -17.18 3.23
C LEU A 51 14.81 -17.67 4.68
N VAL A 52 14.21 -16.93 5.61
CA VAL A 52 14.12 -17.33 7.03
C VAL A 52 13.28 -18.61 7.17
N ARG A 53 12.15 -18.71 6.46
CA ARG A 53 11.31 -19.92 6.40
C ARG A 53 12.09 -21.14 5.96
N GLY A 54 12.80 -21.06 4.84
CA GLY A 54 13.60 -22.18 4.33
C GLY A 54 14.69 -22.63 5.32
N ARG A 55 15.36 -21.69 5.98
CA ARG A 55 16.37 -22.00 7.01
C ARG A 55 15.75 -22.60 8.27
N ALA A 56 14.59 -22.12 8.70
CA ALA A 56 13.86 -22.66 9.84
C ALA A 56 13.38 -24.08 9.56
N ALA A 57 12.82 -24.34 8.37
CA ALA A 57 12.39 -25.67 7.94
C ALA A 57 13.52 -26.70 8.03
N LYS A 58 14.70 -26.36 7.51
CA LYS A 58 15.89 -27.22 7.59
C LYS A 58 16.28 -27.54 9.04
N ARG A 59 16.33 -26.53 9.91
CA ARG A 59 16.70 -26.72 11.33
C ARG A 59 15.70 -27.60 12.08
N LEU A 60 14.40 -27.42 11.83
CA LEU A 60 13.35 -28.23 12.44
C LEU A 60 13.44 -29.70 11.99
N ALA A 61 13.66 -29.94 10.70
CA ALA A 61 13.87 -31.28 10.16
C ALA A 61 15.12 -31.95 10.75
N GLU A 62 16.25 -31.23 10.83
CA GLU A 62 17.50 -31.74 11.43
C GLU A 62 17.37 -32.04 12.94
N ALA A 63 16.46 -31.35 13.63
CA ALA A 63 16.14 -31.59 15.04
C ALA A 63 15.14 -32.73 15.26
N GLY A 64 14.61 -33.34 14.19
CA GLY A 64 13.70 -34.49 14.27
C GLY A 64 12.22 -34.13 14.44
N TYR A 65 11.81 -32.90 14.14
CA TYR A 65 10.38 -32.56 14.08
C TYR A 65 9.76 -33.09 12.78
N GLU A 66 8.64 -33.82 12.90
CA GLU A 66 7.97 -34.45 11.75
C GLU A 66 7.02 -33.50 11.00
N ASP A 67 6.34 -32.59 11.71
CA ASP A 67 5.34 -31.67 11.14
C ASP A 67 5.87 -30.24 11.01
N VAL A 68 6.94 -30.09 10.23
CA VAL A 68 7.66 -28.82 10.07
C VAL A 68 6.76 -27.74 9.47
N GLU A 69 5.96 -28.07 8.46
CA GLU A 69 5.10 -27.09 7.80
C GLU A 69 4.04 -26.54 8.75
N ARG A 70 3.42 -27.41 9.56
CA ARG A 70 2.46 -26.95 10.57
C ARG A 70 3.10 -26.03 11.60
N ILE A 71 4.34 -26.31 12.03
CA ILE A 71 5.07 -25.43 12.95
C ILE A 71 5.27 -24.04 12.31
N LEU A 72 5.66 -24.00 11.03
CA LEU A 72 5.90 -22.75 10.31
C LEU A 72 4.62 -21.96 10.03
N GLU A 73 3.47 -22.61 9.91
CA GLU A 73 2.16 -21.94 9.80
C GLU A 73 1.69 -21.34 11.13
N LEU A 74 2.06 -21.94 12.27
CA LEU A 74 1.63 -21.51 13.60
C LEU A 74 2.47 -20.37 14.17
N VAL A 75 3.71 -20.22 13.71
CA VAL A 75 4.67 -19.26 14.27
C VAL A 75 4.97 -18.18 13.22
N PRO A 76 4.63 -16.90 13.49
CA PRO A 76 5.02 -15.79 12.63
C PRO A 76 6.54 -15.78 12.41
N LEU A 77 6.97 -15.85 11.15
CA LEU A 77 8.39 -15.90 10.81
C LEU A 77 8.96 -14.50 10.70
N ALA A 78 10.14 -14.32 11.29
CA ALA A 78 10.86 -13.05 11.26
C ALA A 78 11.19 -12.62 9.83
N THR A 79 11.06 -11.33 9.57
CA THR A 79 11.57 -10.65 8.38
C THR A 79 11.99 -9.24 8.77
N HIS A 80 12.68 -8.53 7.87
CA HIS A 80 12.79 -7.08 8.06
C HIS A 80 11.47 -6.45 7.65
N ASN A 81 11.05 -5.47 8.44
CA ASN A 81 9.91 -4.63 8.16
C ASN A 81 10.32 -3.18 8.35
N HIS A 82 9.65 -2.30 7.62
CA HIS A 82 10.10 -0.94 7.42
C HIS A 82 8.89 -0.02 7.34
N ARG A 83 9.16 1.25 7.61
CA ARG A 83 8.16 2.29 7.39
C ARG A 83 7.97 2.45 5.89
N GLY A 84 6.72 2.48 5.46
CA GLY A 84 6.32 2.80 4.09
C GLY A 84 5.60 4.14 4.04
N LYS A 85 5.73 4.84 2.92
CA LYS A 85 4.90 6.00 2.56
C LYS A 85 4.21 5.70 1.23
N GLY A 86 2.90 5.52 1.30
CA GLY A 86 2.05 5.36 0.13
C GLY A 86 1.43 6.68 -0.28
N SER A 87 1.25 6.87 -1.59
CA SER A 87 0.54 8.00 -2.20
C SER A 87 -0.51 7.47 -3.17
N LEU A 88 -1.68 8.08 -3.17
CA LEU A 88 -2.75 7.81 -4.14
C LEU A 88 -3.36 9.11 -4.59
N LEU A 89 -3.38 9.34 -5.90
CA LEU A 89 -3.88 10.54 -6.56
C LEU A 89 -4.98 10.12 -7.53
N GLY A 90 -6.12 10.82 -7.48
CA GLY A 90 -7.25 10.65 -8.39
C GLY A 90 -7.55 11.93 -9.15
N GLY A 91 -7.59 11.83 -10.48
CA GLY A 91 -8.00 12.90 -11.38
C GLY A 91 -9.38 12.63 -11.95
N THR A 92 -10.38 13.42 -11.55
CA THR A 92 -11.78 13.25 -11.97
C THR A 92 -12.58 14.53 -11.73
N GLU A 93 -13.69 14.67 -12.44
CA GLU A 93 -14.70 15.71 -12.17
C GLU A 93 -15.59 15.38 -10.96
N ARG A 94 -15.50 14.17 -10.41
CA ARG A 94 -16.21 13.79 -9.19
C ARG A 94 -15.55 14.39 -7.94
N GLN A 95 -16.24 14.33 -6.81
CA GLN A 95 -15.64 14.61 -5.51
C GLN A 95 -15.13 13.29 -4.93
N LEU A 96 -13.85 13.25 -4.56
CA LEU A 96 -13.23 12.12 -3.88
C LEU A 96 -13.11 12.44 -2.39
N ASP A 97 -13.53 11.52 -1.52
CA ASP A 97 -13.28 11.65 -0.08
C ASP A 97 -11.82 11.29 0.22
N ALA A 98 -11.09 12.23 0.82
CA ALA A 98 -9.71 12.02 1.20
C ALA A 98 -9.55 10.91 2.26
N ASN A 99 -10.55 10.66 3.10
CA ASN A 99 -10.51 9.56 4.09
C ASN A 99 -10.59 8.19 3.43
N ASP A 100 -11.36 8.06 2.35
CA ASP A 100 -11.42 6.82 1.57
C ASP A 100 -10.07 6.54 0.91
N LEU A 101 -9.48 7.57 0.30
CA LEU A 101 -8.13 7.45 -0.30
C LEU A 101 -7.07 7.06 0.74
N VAL A 102 -7.12 7.64 1.94
CA VAL A 102 -6.19 7.28 3.03
C VAL A 102 -6.37 5.82 3.44
N THR A 103 -7.61 5.36 3.54
CA THR A 103 -7.93 3.97 3.88
C THR A 103 -7.37 3.02 2.83
N ILE A 104 -7.59 3.30 1.55
CA ILE A 104 -7.05 2.52 0.42
C ILE A 104 -5.52 2.44 0.49
N VAL A 105 -4.85 3.57 0.70
CA VAL A 105 -3.38 3.61 0.80
C VAL A 105 -2.86 2.77 1.95
N GLN A 106 -3.48 2.86 3.13
CA GLN A 106 -3.01 2.10 4.30
C GLN A 106 -3.29 0.61 4.19
N ASP A 107 -4.46 0.24 3.68
CA ASP A 107 -4.84 -1.15 3.47
C ASP A 107 -4.01 -1.81 2.36
N SER A 108 -3.31 -1.02 1.54
CA SER A 108 -2.36 -1.53 0.54
C SER A 108 -0.99 -1.89 1.11
N MET A 109 -0.66 -1.48 2.34
CA MET A 109 0.57 -1.86 3.04
C MET A 109 0.36 -3.10 3.93
N SER A 110 1.43 -3.66 4.50
CA SER A 110 1.33 -4.87 5.34
C SER A 110 0.59 -4.64 6.66
N ALA A 111 0.69 -3.43 7.23
CA ALA A 111 -0.10 -3.01 8.39
C ALA A 111 -0.17 -1.48 8.50
N PRO A 112 -1.20 -0.93 9.16
CA PRO A 112 -1.24 0.49 9.53
C PRO A 112 -0.20 0.83 10.60
N ILE A 113 0.06 2.12 10.78
CA ILE A 113 0.80 2.65 11.93
C ILE A 113 -0.13 3.36 12.90
N TYR A 114 0.31 3.50 14.15
CA TYR A 114 -0.39 4.24 15.19
C TYR A 114 0.62 5.02 16.03
N GLU A 115 0.32 6.28 16.34
CA GLU A 115 1.18 7.12 17.20
C GLU A 115 1.20 6.66 18.67
N LEU A 116 0.19 5.88 19.08
CA LEU A 116 0.09 5.33 20.43
C LEU A 116 -0.27 3.85 20.33
N LEU A 117 0.58 3.01 20.91
CA LEU A 117 0.32 1.59 21.08
C LEU A 117 0.60 1.17 22.53
N LYS A 118 -0.19 0.22 23.05
CA LYS A 118 0.17 -0.55 24.25
C LYS A 118 0.72 -1.90 23.81
N ARG A 119 1.40 -2.62 24.72
CA ARG A 119 2.01 -3.92 24.42
C ARG A 119 1.10 -4.91 23.64
N PRO A 120 -0.20 -5.08 23.99
CA PRO A 120 -1.07 -5.95 23.21
C PRO A 120 -1.32 -5.43 21.78
N ASP A 121 -1.38 -4.12 21.58
CA ASP A 121 -1.53 -3.51 20.26
C ASP A 121 -0.25 -3.65 19.43
N GLU A 122 0.92 -3.47 20.05
CA GLU A 122 2.22 -3.66 19.39
C GLU A 122 2.36 -5.08 18.86
N LEU A 123 2.04 -6.09 19.69
CA LEU A 123 2.05 -7.49 19.27
C LEU A 123 1.13 -7.70 18.06
N PHE A 124 -0.11 -7.20 18.14
CA PHE A 124 -1.07 -7.33 17.04
C PHE A 124 -0.53 -6.71 15.74
N VAL A 125 -0.01 -5.48 15.78
CA VAL A 125 0.49 -4.78 14.59
C VAL A 125 1.69 -5.50 13.99
N VAL A 126 2.62 -5.98 14.83
CA VAL A 126 3.81 -6.72 14.39
C VAL A 126 3.41 -8.03 13.72
N GLU A 127 2.58 -8.85 14.36
CA GLU A 127 2.11 -10.12 13.79
C GLU A 127 1.31 -9.88 12.51
N HIS A 128 0.40 -8.91 12.51
CA HIS A 128 -0.41 -8.58 11.34
C HIS A 128 0.44 -8.22 10.13
N ALA A 129 1.50 -7.43 10.31
CA ALA A 129 2.43 -7.09 9.24
C ALA A 129 3.19 -8.32 8.71
N HIS A 130 3.64 -9.20 9.60
CA HIS A 130 4.41 -10.38 9.24
C HIS A 130 3.57 -11.50 8.62
N LEU A 131 2.25 -11.54 8.87
CA LEU A 131 1.34 -12.49 8.26
C LEU A 131 0.96 -12.12 6.82
N GLN A 132 1.18 -10.87 6.41
CA GLN A 132 0.92 -10.39 5.05
C GLN A 132 2.09 -9.55 4.50
N PRO A 133 3.28 -10.15 4.35
CA PRO A 133 4.41 -9.42 3.78
C PRO A 133 4.10 -9.02 2.34
N ARG A 134 4.53 -7.83 1.93
CA ARG A 134 4.24 -7.23 0.62
C ARG A 134 5.48 -6.58 0.07
N PHE A 135 5.81 -6.84 -1.20
CA PHE A 135 6.81 -6.04 -1.90
C PHE A 135 6.31 -4.60 -2.11
N VAL A 136 7.21 -3.69 -2.48
CA VAL A 136 6.84 -2.29 -2.77
C VAL A 136 5.81 -2.23 -3.91
N GLU A 137 5.96 -3.09 -4.92
CA GLU A 137 5.10 -3.17 -6.09
C GLU A 137 3.72 -3.73 -5.73
N ASP A 138 3.65 -4.64 -4.75
CA ASP A 138 2.39 -5.19 -4.29
C ASP A 138 1.54 -4.13 -3.62
N SER A 139 2.16 -3.23 -2.84
CA SER A 139 1.45 -2.09 -2.25
C SER A 139 0.92 -1.10 -3.29
N VAL A 140 1.62 -0.92 -4.42
CA VAL A 140 1.09 -0.14 -5.56
C VAL A 140 -0.08 -0.86 -6.22
N ARG A 141 0.05 -2.15 -6.52
CA ARG A 141 -1.01 -2.97 -7.14
C ARG A 141 -2.28 -2.99 -6.28
N LEU A 142 -2.13 -3.20 -4.97
CA LEU A 142 -3.24 -3.24 -4.02
C LEU A 142 -3.88 -1.87 -3.83
N SER A 143 -3.09 -0.78 -3.86
CA SER A 143 -3.63 0.59 -3.82
C SER A 143 -4.52 0.88 -5.03
N LEU A 144 -4.03 0.58 -6.24
CA LEU A 144 -4.81 0.76 -7.47
C LEU A 144 -6.04 -0.14 -7.51
N LYS A 145 -5.90 -1.42 -7.15
CA LYS A 145 -7.04 -2.33 -7.07
C LYS A 145 -8.08 -1.83 -6.07
N GLY A 146 -7.66 -1.43 -4.87
CA GLY A 146 -8.55 -0.89 -3.84
C GLY A 146 -9.27 0.37 -4.30
N ALA A 147 -8.59 1.27 -5.02
CA ALA A 147 -9.22 2.45 -5.61
C ALA A 147 -10.27 2.08 -6.67
N LEU A 148 -9.97 1.13 -7.56
CA LEU A 148 -10.91 0.67 -8.58
C LEU A 148 -12.13 -0.05 -7.99
N ASP A 149 -11.93 -0.85 -6.93
CA ASP A 149 -13.01 -1.54 -6.22
C ASP A 149 -13.90 -0.53 -5.47
N ALA A 150 -13.31 0.46 -4.80
CA ALA A 150 -14.02 1.43 -3.96
C ALA A 150 -14.69 2.55 -4.76
N LEU A 151 -14.20 2.85 -5.97
CA LEU A 151 -14.68 3.94 -6.82
C LEU A 151 -15.15 3.42 -8.20
N PRO A 152 -16.18 2.55 -8.25
CA PRO A 152 -16.61 1.90 -9.48
C PRO A 152 -17.17 2.88 -10.53
N ASP A 153 -17.68 4.03 -10.08
CA ASP A 153 -18.31 5.05 -10.93
C ASP A 153 -17.32 5.97 -11.65
N LEU A 154 -16.00 5.77 -11.47
CA LEU A 154 -15.00 6.49 -12.25
C LEU A 154 -15.09 6.10 -13.73
N ALA A 155 -15.08 7.12 -14.58
CA ALA A 155 -15.11 6.97 -16.02
C ALA A 155 -13.75 6.51 -16.54
N ASP A 156 -13.72 5.85 -17.69
CA ASP A 156 -12.46 5.33 -18.25
C ASP A 156 -11.42 6.42 -18.54
N ALA A 157 -11.84 7.67 -18.76
CA ALA A 157 -10.97 8.83 -18.96
C ALA A 157 -10.48 9.49 -17.66
N ASP A 158 -11.03 9.11 -16.49
CA ASP A 158 -10.50 9.54 -15.19
C ASP A 158 -9.11 8.91 -14.98
N PHE A 159 -8.36 9.43 -14.01
CA PHE A 159 -6.95 9.10 -13.81
C PHE A 159 -6.68 8.61 -12.39
N LEU A 160 -5.75 7.66 -12.27
CA LEU A 160 -5.15 7.26 -11.00
C LEU A 160 -3.63 7.23 -11.10
N TYR A 161 -3.00 7.63 -10.02
CA TYR A 161 -1.57 7.43 -9.78
C TYR A 161 -1.36 6.89 -8.37
N ALA A 162 -0.65 5.77 -8.27
CA ALA A 162 -0.24 5.20 -7.01
C ALA A 162 1.29 5.12 -6.94
N ARG A 163 1.85 5.49 -5.80
CA ARG A 163 3.30 5.44 -5.51
C ARG A 163 3.52 4.88 -4.11
N GLN A 164 4.50 4.00 -3.96
CA GLN A 164 4.95 3.50 -2.67
C GLN A 164 6.45 3.75 -2.54
N VAL A 165 6.85 4.30 -1.39
CA VAL A 165 8.25 4.41 -0.99
C VAL A 165 8.47 3.67 0.31
N ASN A 166 9.46 2.81 0.32
CA ASN A 166 9.80 1.92 1.41
C ASN A 166 11.16 2.34 1.98
N PHE A 167 11.16 2.79 3.25
CA PHE A 167 12.36 3.29 3.93
C PHE A 167 13.17 2.12 4.50
N GLU A 168 14.05 1.52 3.70
CA GLU A 168 14.73 0.28 4.03
C GLU A 168 15.58 0.36 5.31
N THR A 169 15.50 -0.66 6.15
CA THR A 169 16.21 -0.72 7.44
C THR A 169 17.59 -1.38 7.34
N ILE A 170 17.84 -2.17 6.28
CA ILE A 170 19.08 -2.92 6.06
C ILE A 170 19.91 -2.41 4.87
N HIS A 171 19.45 -1.33 4.24
CA HIS A 171 20.09 -0.68 3.10
C HIS A 171 20.19 0.83 3.33
N ALA A 172 21.13 1.47 2.65
CA ALA A 172 21.31 2.93 2.69
C ALA A 172 20.54 3.66 1.59
N HIS A 173 19.51 3.03 1.03
CA HIS A 173 18.66 3.57 -0.03
C HIS A 173 17.22 3.08 0.19
N ASP A 174 16.28 3.90 -0.25
CA ASP A 174 14.86 3.56 -0.24
C ASP A 174 14.49 2.80 -1.51
N VAL A 175 13.46 1.97 -1.42
CA VAL A 175 12.91 1.24 -2.55
C VAL A 175 11.58 1.86 -2.96
N LEU A 176 11.35 1.97 -4.27
CA LEU A 176 10.23 2.70 -4.83
C LEU A 176 9.53 1.92 -5.94
N ALA A 177 8.20 1.98 -5.94
CA ALA A 177 7.39 1.61 -7.09
C ALA A 177 6.29 2.65 -7.32
N GLU A 178 5.87 2.80 -8.57
CA GLU A 178 4.74 3.63 -8.95
C GLU A 178 4.06 3.12 -10.21
N ARG A 179 2.79 3.50 -10.39
CA ARG A 179 1.99 3.21 -11.57
C ARG A 179 0.93 4.30 -11.74
N GLU A 180 0.83 4.85 -12.94
CA GLU A 180 -0.19 5.84 -13.36
C GLU A 180 -0.91 5.42 -14.63
N GLY A 181 -2.18 5.77 -14.74
CA GLY A 181 -2.89 5.61 -15.99
C GLY A 181 -4.31 6.11 -15.90
N THR A 182 -4.98 6.09 -17.04
CA THR A 182 -6.43 6.25 -17.04
C THR A 182 -7.10 5.02 -16.43
N ILE A 183 -8.30 5.20 -15.90
CA ILE A 183 -9.09 4.08 -15.34
C ILE A 183 -9.33 2.99 -16.39
N GLY A 184 -9.57 3.36 -17.64
CA GLY A 184 -9.76 2.40 -18.73
C GLY A 184 -8.51 1.54 -18.96
N GLU A 185 -7.32 2.16 -18.97
CA GLU A 185 -6.04 1.44 -19.07
C GLU A 185 -5.85 0.47 -17.89
N LEU A 186 -6.05 0.94 -16.66
CA LEU A 186 -5.85 0.13 -15.46
C LEU A 186 -6.84 -1.04 -15.37
N ARG A 187 -8.11 -0.80 -15.74
CA ARG A 187 -9.11 -1.86 -15.84
C ARG A 187 -8.68 -2.88 -16.88
N ALA A 188 -8.26 -2.46 -18.07
CA ALA A 188 -7.83 -3.38 -19.11
C ALA A 188 -6.67 -4.28 -18.64
N GLU A 189 -5.66 -3.72 -17.97
CA GLU A 189 -4.53 -4.48 -17.41
C GLU A 189 -4.96 -5.53 -16.39
N LEU A 190 -5.90 -5.19 -15.50
CA LEU A 190 -6.42 -6.13 -14.51
C LEU A 190 -7.22 -7.27 -15.13
N HIS A 191 -7.94 -7.01 -16.23
CA HIS A 191 -8.72 -8.04 -16.93
C HIS A 191 -7.85 -8.94 -17.82
N SER A 192 -6.87 -8.38 -18.52
CA SER A 192 -6.01 -9.14 -19.44
C SER A 192 -4.86 -9.85 -18.72
N GLY A 193 -4.40 -9.31 -17.58
CA GLY A 193 -3.16 -9.73 -16.95
C GLY A 193 -1.89 -9.28 -17.70
N GLU A 194 -2.05 -8.50 -18.78
CA GLU A 194 -0.96 -8.00 -19.60
C GLU A 194 -0.79 -6.49 -19.44
N PRO A 195 0.43 -5.99 -19.24
CA PRO A 195 0.67 -4.55 -19.11
C PRO A 195 0.42 -3.83 -20.44
N THR A 196 -0.16 -2.63 -20.36
CA THR A 196 -0.28 -1.77 -21.55
C THR A 196 1.09 -1.26 -21.95
N GLY A 197 1.44 -1.36 -23.25
CA GLY A 197 2.77 -0.99 -23.75
C GLY A 197 3.11 0.50 -23.57
N ARG A 198 2.09 1.37 -23.46
CA ARG A 198 2.20 2.77 -23.07
C ARG A 198 0.98 3.13 -22.25
N HIS A 199 1.21 3.77 -21.11
CA HIS A 199 0.17 4.31 -20.24
C HIS A 199 0.14 5.83 -20.33
N THR A 200 -1.00 6.41 -20.02
CA THR A 200 -1.16 7.86 -19.92
C THR A 200 -0.43 8.35 -18.66
N SER A 201 0.53 9.26 -18.83
CA SER A 201 1.24 9.85 -17.69
C SER A 201 0.41 10.93 -17.00
N LEU A 202 0.76 11.29 -15.75
CA LEU A 202 0.13 12.42 -15.07
C LEU A 202 0.26 13.73 -15.89
N ALA A 203 1.44 13.96 -16.48
CA ALA A 203 1.69 15.14 -17.29
C ALA A 203 0.82 15.14 -18.56
N ASP A 204 0.75 14.01 -19.27
CA ASP A 204 -0.09 13.86 -20.46
C ASP A 204 -1.57 14.02 -20.12
N TRP A 205 -2.03 13.45 -19.00
CA TRP A 205 -3.41 13.61 -18.54
C TRP A 205 -3.70 15.05 -18.17
N LEU A 206 -2.84 15.76 -17.44
CA LEU A 206 -3.07 17.16 -17.07
C LEU A 206 -3.04 18.10 -18.28
N ALA A 207 -2.11 17.89 -19.22
CA ALA A 207 -2.02 18.63 -20.47
C ALA A 207 -3.30 18.42 -21.29
N GLY A 208 -3.71 17.14 -21.35
CA GLY A 208 -4.99 16.60 -21.74
C GLY A 208 -5.31 16.53 -23.23
#